data_AF-A0A0A1VPR8-F1
#
_entry.id   AF-A0A0A1VPR8-F1
#
_cell.length_a   1.000
_cell.length_b   1.000
_cell.length_c   1.000
_cell.angle_alpha   90.00
_cell.angle_beta   90.00
_cell.angle_gamma   90.00
#
_symmetry.space_group_name_H-M   'P 1'
#
loop_
_entity.id
_entity.type
_entity.pdbx_description
1 polymer ?
#
loop_
_entity_poly.entity_id
_entity_poly.type
_entity_poly.pdbx_seq_one_letter_code
_entity_poly.pdbx_strand_id
1 'polypeptide(L)'
;MVDSLYQWWETLRETEKQATEIIQIKMDNGLENSGVRTQFLKRMVELAAQIKKLFHLLYFPPYHSKYNPRERCWGILEQPWNGTLLKDVDTLLGWAKSMTGKGLHPIISLSQKVAQKGITLTKKEMKEVERHLERDSKLPKWDIFIRPNMA
;
A
#
# COMPACT_ATOMS: atom_id res chain seq x y z
N MET A 1 0.71 3.74 -5.02
CA MET A 1 0.25 2.94 -3.86
C MET A 1 -1.02 3.50 -3.25
N VAL A 2 -1.02 4.72 -2.70
CA VAL A 2 -2.24 5.29 -2.05
C VAL A 2 -3.45 5.30 -2.98
N ASP A 3 -3.27 5.64 -4.26
CA ASP A 3 -4.35 5.57 -5.26
C ASP A 3 -4.92 4.15 -5.42
N SER A 4 -4.05 3.15 -5.43
CA SER A 4 -4.44 1.74 -5.55
C SER A 4 -5.18 1.25 -4.29
N LEU A 5 -4.78 1.73 -3.11
CA LEU A 5 -5.49 1.45 -1.85
C LEU A 5 -6.88 2.07 -1.85
N TYR A 6 -7.01 3.32 -2.31
CA TYR A 6 -8.31 3.97 -2.44
C TYR A 6 -9.20 3.25 -3.46
N GLN A 7 -8.66 2.88 -4.62
CA GLN A 7 -9.39 2.09 -5.61
C GLN A 7 -9.87 0.75 -5.04
N TRP A 8 -9.01 0.03 -4.31
CA TRP A 8 -9.40 -1.21 -3.63
C TRP A 8 -10.51 -0.96 -2.60
N TRP A 9 -10.40 0.08 -1.78
CA TRP A 9 -11.42 0.43 -0.80
C TRP A 9 -12.79 0.64 -1.45
N GLU A 10 -12.82 1.32 -2.60
CA GLU A 10 -14.06 1.56 -3.35
C GLU A 10 -14.70 0.28 -3.93
N THR A 11 -13.94 -0.81 -4.08
CA THR A 11 -14.48 -2.11 -4.53
C THR A 11 -15.15 -2.91 -3.41
N LEU A 12 -14.94 -2.56 -2.15
CA LEU A 12 -15.56 -3.26 -1.02
C LEU A 12 -17.04 -2.91 -0.91
N ARG A 13 -17.86 -3.87 -0.47
CA ARG A 13 -19.27 -3.61 -0.16
C ARG A 13 -19.38 -2.70 1.05
N GLU A 14 -20.46 -1.94 1.15
CA GLU A 14 -20.69 -1.04 2.29
C GLU A 14 -20.69 -1.77 3.64
N THR A 15 -21.20 -3.00 3.70
CA THR A 15 -21.14 -3.83 4.91
C THR A 15 -19.71 -4.19 5.31
N GLU A 16 -18.83 -4.45 4.34
CA GLU A 16 -17.41 -4.74 4.57
C GLU A 16 -16.66 -3.48 5.02
N LYS A 17 -16.95 -2.34 4.37
CA LYS A 17 -16.40 -1.03 4.78
C LYS A 17 -16.82 -0.67 6.21
N GLN A 18 -18.07 -0.92 6.58
CA GLN A 18 -18.58 -0.67 7.93
C GLN A 18 -17.94 -1.60 8.97
N ALA A 19 -17.84 -2.89 8.68
CA ALA A 19 -17.23 -3.87 9.57
C ALA A 19 -15.71 -3.73 9.72
N THR A 20 -15.05 -3.05 8.78
CA THR A 20 -13.60 -2.82 8.85
C THR A 20 -13.29 -1.72 9.86
N GLU A 21 -12.61 -2.06 10.95
CA GLU A 21 -12.14 -1.08 11.93
C GLU A 21 -10.74 -0.55 11.57
N ILE A 22 -9.84 -1.45 11.17
CA ILE A 22 -8.43 -1.16 10.92
C ILE A 22 -8.02 -1.78 9.58
N ILE A 23 -7.31 -0.99 8.76
CA ILE A 23 -6.65 -1.45 7.54
C ILE A 23 -5.16 -1.64 7.84
N GLN A 24 -4.74 -2.89 8.01
CA GLN A 24 -3.35 -3.24 8.27
C GLN A 24 -2.61 -3.53 6.97
N ILE A 25 -1.47 -2.86 6.76
CA ILE A 25 -0.65 -3.00 5.55
C ILE A 25 0.75 -3.47 5.94
N LYS A 26 1.16 -4.61 5.37
CA LYS A 26 2.52 -5.13 5.51
C LYS A 26 3.42 -4.63 4.38
N MET A 27 4.39 -3.80 4.72
CA MET A 27 5.17 -2.95 3.84
C MET A 27 6.62 -3.44 3.71
N ASP A 28 7.22 -3.27 2.54
CA ASP A 28 8.61 -3.62 2.21
C ASP A 28 9.64 -2.51 2.52
N ASN A 29 9.16 -1.34 2.98
CA ASN A 29 9.98 -0.17 3.33
C ASN A 29 10.86 0.35 2.17
N GLY A 30 10.35 0.30 0.94
CA GLY A 30 11.00 0.89 -0.23
C GLY A 30 11.09 2.42 -0.19
N LEU A 31 11.89 2.99 -1.12
CA LEU A 31 12.17 4.43 -1.16
C LEU A 31 10.91 5.30 -1.24
N GLU A 32 9.88 4.83 -1.94
CA GLU A 32 8.65 5.61 -2.19
C GLU A 32 7.55 5.36 -1.15
N ASN A 33 7.70 4.40 -0.26
CA ASN A 33 6.67 4.00 0.67
C ASN A 33 7.18 3.73 2.09
N SER A 34 8.40 4.16 2.43
CA SER A 34 8.98 3.99 3.77
C SER A 34 8.24 4.78 4.85
N GLY A 35 8.38 4.32 6.10
CA GLY A 35 7.79 4.96 7.29
C GLY A 35 8.32 6.36 7.65
N VAL A 36 9.19 6.92 6.80
CA VAL A 36 9.74 8.28 6.90
C VAL A 36 9.54 9.10 5.62
N ARG A 37 8.94 8.52 4.58
CA ARG A 37 8.72 9.20 3.30
C ARG A 37 7.57 10.19 3.43
N THR A 38 7.92 11.47 3.49
CA THR A 38 7.02 12.60 3.76
C THR A 38 5.76 12.60 2.89
N GLN A 39 5.92 12.56 1.56
CA GLN A 39 4.79 12.59 0.63
C GLN A 39 3.90 11.37 0.75
N PHE A 40 4.48 10.19 1.01
CA PHE A 40 3.72 8.97 1.22
C PHE A 40 2.88 9.05 2.49
N LEU A 41 3.48 9.43 3.62
CA LEU A 41 2.80 9.58 4.90
C LEU A 41 1.68 10.62 4.83
N LYS A 42 1.93 11.78 4.21
CA LYS A 42 0.88 12.80 3.97
C LYS A 42 -0.31 12.20 3.25
N ARG A 43 -0.07 11.51 2.12
CA ARG A 43 -1.15 10.91 1.33
C ARG A 43 -1.89 9.80 2.08
N MET A 44 -1.20 9.05 2.94
CA MET A 44 -1.84 8.06 3.80
C MET A 44 -2.72 8.71 4.89
N VAL A 45 -2.27 9.82 5.49
CA VAL A 45 -3.09 10.61 6.44
C VAL A 45 -4.32 11.18 5.73
N GLU A 46 -4.16 11.75 4.54
CA GLU A 46 -5.29 12.24 3.72
C GLU A 46 -6.28 11.11 3.40
N LEU A 47 -5.77 9.94 3.01
CA LEU A 47 -6.61 8.77 2.74
C LEU A 47 -7.35 8.32 4.01
N ALA A 48 -6.67 8.21 5.15
CA ALA A 48 -7.25 7.84 6.44
C ALA A 48 -8.41 8.77 6.81
N ALA A 49 -8.20 10.09 6.70
CA ALA A 49 -9.24 11.08 6.93
C ALA A 49 -10.41 10.95 5.95
N GLN A 50 -10.14 10.72 4.66
CA GLN A 50 -11.15 10.60 3.62
C GLN A 50 -12.08 9.40 3.84
N ILE A 51 -11.53 8.22 4.14
CA ILE A 51 -12.33 6.99 4.31
C ILE A 51 -12.76 6.75 5.77
N LYS A 52 -12.28 7.57 6.70
CA LYS A 52 -12.55 7.50 8.15
C LYS A 52 -12.17 6.14 8.74
N LYS A 53 -10.97 5.65 8.43
CA LYS A 53 -10.45 4.37 8.93
C LYS A 53 -9.05 4.51 9.50
N LEU A 54 -8.77 3.69 10.51
CA LEU A 54 -7.42 3.56 11.07
C LEU A 54 -6.55 2.77 10.08
N PHE A 55 -5.35 3.25 9.83
CA PHE A 55 -4.34 2.46 9.12
C PHE A 55 -3.26 1.99 10.10
N HIS A 56 -2.83 0.74 9.95
CA HIS A 56 -1.67 0.20 10.64
C HIS A 56 -0.60 -0.18 9.62
N LEU A 57 0.46 0.61 9.55
CA LEU A 57 1.60 0.39 8.66
C LEU A 57 2.67 -0.39 9.41
N LEU A 58 2.86 -1.64 8.99
CA LEU A 58 3.89 -2.53 9.54
C LEU A 58 4.94 -2.81 8.49
N TYR A 59 6.17 -2.43 8.78
CA TYR A 59 7.28 -2.56 7.85
C TYR A 59 8.14 -3.75 8.21
N PHE A 60 8.49 -4.54 7.19
CA PHE A 60 9.55 -5.52 7.34
C PHE A 60 10.90 -4.80 7.44
N PRO A 61 11.80 -5.21 8.36
CA PRO A 61 13.15 -4.67 8.42
C PRO A 61 13.95 -4.92 7.13
N PRO A 62 15.05 -4.19 6.91
CA PRO A 62 15.93 -4.45 5.78
C PRO A 62 16.40 -5.90 5.77
N TYR A 63 16.56 -6.48 4.57
CA TYR A 63 16.98 -7.87 4.35
C TYR A 63 16.01 -8.95 4.88
N HIS A 64 14.76 -8.59 5.21
CA HIS A 64 13.73 -9.51 5.68
C HIS A 64 12.57 -9.69 4.69
N SER A 65 12.77 -9.31 3.41
CA SER A 65 11.75 -9.42 2.35
C SER A 65 11.19 -10.84 2.23
N LYS A 66 12.00 -11.89 2.46
CA LYS A 66 11.55 -13.30 2.43
C LYS A 66 10.35 -13.63 3.34
N TYR A 67 10.10 -12.81 4.37
CA TYR A 67 8.95 -12.96 5.27
C TYR A 67 7.73 -12.16 4.80
N ASN A 68 7.89 -11.27 3.82
CA ASN A 68 6.79 -10.55 3.20
C ASN A 68 5.97 -11.50 2.32
N PRO A 69 4.66 -11.66 2.59
CA PRO A 69 3.80 -12.49 1.74
C PRO A 69 3.81 -12.09 0.26
N ARG A 70 4.15 -10.83 -0.06
CA ARG A 70 4.30 -10.35 -1.44
C ARG A 70 5.31 -11.17 -2.25
N GLU A 71 6.40 -11.63 -1.65
CA GLU A 71 7.41 -12.43 -2.37
C GLU A 71 6.82 -13.73 -2.93
N ARG A 72 5.80 -14.29 -2.26
CA ARG A 72 5.08 -15.46 -2.78
C ARG A 72 4.23 -15.12 -4.00
N CYS A 73 3.61 -13.94 -4.04
CA CYS A 73 2.91 -13.47 -5.24
C CYS A 73 3.89 -13.33 -6.41
N TRP A 74 5.08 -12.77 -6.19
CA TRP A 74 6.09 -12.66 -7.23
C TRP A 74 6.53 -14.03 -7.76
N GLY A 75 6.83 -14.98 -6.88
CA GLY A 75 7.19 -16.33 -7.31
C GLY A 75 6.09 -17.04 -8.12
N ILE A 76 4.81 -16.79 -7.84
CA ILE A 76 3.70 -17.33 -8.64
C ILE A 76 3.60 -16.64 -10.00
N LEU A 77 3.79 -15.31 -10.05
CA LEU A 77 3.77 -14.53 -11.30
C LEU A 77 4.95 -14.83 -12.22
N GLU A 78 6.12 -15.15 -11.65
CA GLU A 78 7.32 -15.46 -12.41
C GLU A 78 7.16 -16.76 -13.23
N GLN A 79 6.39 -17.74 -12.77
CA GLN A 79 6.19 -19.00 -13.48
C GLN A 79 5.58 -18.82 -14.89
N PRO A 80 4.41 -18.17 -15.06
CA PRO A 80 3.86 -17.92 -16.39
C PRO A 80 4.66 -16.91 -17.21
N TRP A 81 5.41 -16.01 -16.55
CA TRP A 81 6.27 -15.05 -17.26
C TRP A 81 7.55 -15.70 -17.79
N ASN A 82 8.03 -16.77 -17.15
CA ASN A 82 9.20 -17.49 -17.59
C ASN A 82 8.97 -18.14 -18.96
N GLY A 83 9.63 -17.61 -19.99
CA GLY A 83 9.49 -18.06 -21.37
C GLY A 83 8.35 -17.39 -22.15
N THR A 84 7.60 -16.47 -21.55
CA THR A 84 6.55 -15.71 -22.24
C THR A 84 7.02 -14.33 -22.66
N LEU A 85 6.81 -13.98 -23.93
CA LEU A 85 7.05 -12.63 -24.42
C LEU A 85 5.94 -11.68 -23.94
N LEU A 86 6.26 -10.85 -22.95
CA LEU A 86 5.38 -9.77 -22.45
C LEU A 86 5.37 -8.59 -23.44
N LYS A 87 4.68 -8.78 -24.56
CA LYS A 87 4.68 -7.86 -25.71
C LYS A 87 3.88 -6.58 -25.51
N ASP A 88 2.86 -6.61 -24.64
CA ASP A 88 1.96 -5.49 -24.38
C ASP A 88 1.33 -5.57 -22.97
N VAL A 89 0.69 -4.48 -22.56
CA VAL A 89 0.05 -4.34 -21.24
C VAL A 89 -1.07 -5.36 -21.06
N ASP A 90 -1.86 -5.63 -22.09
CA ASP A 90 -2.99 -6.56 -22.02
C ASP A 90 -2.51 -7.99 -21.77
N THR A 91 -1.42 -8.40 -22.42
CA THR A 91 -0.75 -9.69 -22.19
C THR A 91 -0.29 -9.81 -20.75
N LEU A 92 0.37 -8.77 -20.22
CA LEU A 92 0.85 -8.76 -18.83
C LEU A 92 -0.31 -8.84 -17.83
N LEU A 93 -1.38 -8.07 -18.04
CA LEU A 93 -2.58 -8.10 -17.20
C LEU A 93 -3.32 -9.45 -17.29
N GLY A 94 -3.34 -10.07 -18.47
CA GLY A 94 -3.91 -11.40 -18.68
C GLY A 94 -3.23 -12.45 -17.80
N TRP A 95 -1.89 -12.48 -17.80
CA TRP A 95 -1.11 -13.36 -16.91
C TRP A 95 -1.27 -13.03 -15.44
N ALA A 96 -1.29 -11.74 -15.09
CA ALA A 96 -1.52 -11.34 -13.72
C ALA A 96 -2.89 -11.80 -13.21
N LYS A 97 -3.94 -11.73 -14.03
CA LYS A 97 -5.30 -12.18 -13.67
C LYS A 97 -5.43 -13.71 -13.58
N SER A 98 -4.69 -14.46 -14.40
CA SER A 98 -4.75 -15.92 -14.39
C SER A 98 -4.04 -16.55 -13.20
N MET A 99 -3.16 -15.80 -12.52
CA MET A 99 -2.47 -16.29 -11.34
C MET A 99 -3.46 -16.66 -10.23
N THR A 100 -3.12 -17.70 -9.47
CA THR A 100 -3.89 -18.14 -8.29
C THR A 100 -2.94 -18.34 -7.13
N GLY A 101 -3.16 -17.63 -6.02
CA GLY A 101 -2.40 -17.79 -4.78
C GLY A 101 -3.29 -18.31 -3.66
N LYS A 102 -2.98 -19.48 -3.11
CA LYS A 102 -3.80 -20.15 -2.07
C LYS A 102 -5.29 -20.29 -2.47
N GLY A 103 -5.57 -20.54 -3.75
CA GLY A 103 -6.94 -20.66 -4.27
C GLY A 103 -7.65 -19.33 -4.52
N LEU A 104 -6.98 -18.19 -4.35
CA LEU A 104 -7.53 -16.86 -4.60
C LEU A 104 -6.92 -16.24 -5.85
N HIS A 105 -7.77 -15.65 -6.68
CA HIS A 105 -7.34 -14.78 -7.78
C HIS A 105 -7.00 -13.39 -7.26
N PRO A 106 -5.99 -12.71 -7.83
CA PRO A 106 -5.70 -11.34 -7.47
C PRO A 106 -6.76 -10.38 -8.01
N ILE A 107 -6.89 -9.26 -7.32
CA ILE A 107 -7.57 -8.07 -7.84
C ILE A 107 -6.52 -7.28 -8.63
N ILE A 108 -6.72 -7.19 -9.94
CA ILE A 108 -5.79 -6.49 -10.86
C ILE A 108 -6.52 -5.30 -11.48
N SER A 109 -5.94 -4.12 -11.32
CA SER A 109 -6.37 -2.90 -12.01
C SER A 109 -5.17 -2.22 -12.67
N LEU A 110 -5.39 -1.66 -13.86
CA LEU A 110 -4.42 -0.82 -14.54
C LEU A 110 -4.68 0.64 -14.16
N SER A 111 -3.66 1.33 -13.66
CA SER A 111 -3.70 2.77 -13.49
C SER A 111 -2.85 3.44 -14.56
N GLN A 112 -3.48 4.25 -15.41
CA GLN A 112 -2.80 5.09 -16.41
C GLN A 112 -2.40 6.45 -15.84
N LYS A 113 -2.64 6.69 -14.55
CA LYS A 113 -2.29 7.95 -13.89
C LYS A 113 -0.78 8.06 -13.75
N VAL A 114 -0.21 9.14 -14.30
CA VAL A 114 1.20 9.46 -14.10
C VAL A 114 1.36 10.16 -12.76
N ALA A 115 2.19 9.59 -11.88
CA ALA A 115 2.52 10.21 -10.61
C ALA A 115 3.39 11.45 -10.84
N GLN A 116 2.98 12.58 -10.26
CA GLN A 116 3.80 13.79 -10.26
C GLN A 116 5.07 13.57 -9.44
N LYS A 117 6.22 13.98 -9.99
CA LYS A 117 7.53 13.89 -9.35
C LYS A 117 7.94 15.24 -8.77
N GLY A 118 8.89 15.21 -7.82
CA GLY A 118 9.47 16.44 -7.25
C GLY A 118 8.63 17.11 -6.16
N ILE A 119 7.53 16.49 -5.72
CA ILE A 119 6.73 17.01 -4.60
C ILE A 119 7.55 16.91 -3.31
N THR A 120 7.78 18.06 -2.68
CA THR A 120 8.49 18.16 -1.41
C THR A 120 7.61 18.85 -0.39
N LEU A 121 7.61 18.31 0.84
CA LEU A 121 6.87 18.88 1.97
C LEU A 121 7.80 19.72 2.82
N THR A 122 7.30 20.86 3.27
CA THR A 122 7.97 21.71 4.25
C THR A 122 7.94 21.07 5.63
N LYS A 123 8.84 21.52 6.51
CA LYS A 123 8.83 21.09 7.92
C LYS A 123 7.51 21.41 8.64
N LYS A 124 6.84 22.50 8.25
CA LYS A 124 5.55 22.90 8.83
C LYS A 124 4.45 21.90 8.45
N GLU A 125 4.37 21.53 7.18
CA GLU A 125 3.42 20.52 6.71
C GLU A 125 3.68 19.16 7.36
N MET A 126 4.95 18.76 7.48
CA MET A 126 5.29 17.50 8.13
C MET A 126 4.96 17.47 9.63
N LYS A 127 5.06 18.60 10.34
CA LYS A 127 4.59 18.67 11.73
C LYS A 127 3.10 18.38 11.86
N GLU A 128 2.30 18.82 10.89
CA GLU A 128 0.87 18.53 10.87
C GLU A 128 0.62 17.06 10.55
N VAL A 129 1.32 16.49 9.57
CA VAL A 129 1.24 15.05 9.25
C VAL A 129 1.59 14.18 10.45
N GLU A 130 2.69 14.47 11.17
CA GLU A 130 3.14 13.67 12.31
C GLU A 130 2.15 13.68 13.50
N ARG A 131 1.27 14.68 13.63
CA ARG A 131 0.23 14.68 14.68
C ARG A 131 -0.77 13.53 14.52
N HIS A 132 -0.92 13.02 13.30
CA HIS A 132 -1.82 11.91 12.97
C HIS A 132 -1.13 10.55 13.05
N LEU A 133 0.19 10.53 13.29
CA LEU A 133 1.00 9.31 13.33
C LEU A 133 1.29 8.91 14.78
N GLU A 134 0.79 7.74 15.16
CA GLU A 134 1.13 7.07 16.41
C GLU A 134 2.20 6.03 16.13
N ARG A 135 3.44 6.36 16.49
CA ARG A 135 4.60 5.52 16.26
C ARG A 135 4.87 4.67 17.49
N ASP A 136 5.19 3.38 17.29
CA ASP A 136 5.61 2.53 18.40
C ASP A 136 6.88 3.08 19.08
N SER A 137 6.94 2.96 20.40
CA SER A 137 8.05 3.48 21.20
C SER A 137 9.38 2.79 20.94
N LYS A 138 9.35 1.50 20.58
CA LYS A 138 10.55 0.68 20.31
C LYS A 138 10.87 0.64 18.82
N LEU A 139 9.85 0.70 17.97
CA LEU A 139 9.94 0.55 16.52
C LEU A 139 9.30 1.73 15.75
N PRO A 140 9.68 2.99 16.01
CA PRO A 140 8.97 4.16 15.50
C PRO A 140 9.01 4.32 13.97
N LYS A 141 9.96 3.65 13.31
CA LYS A 141 10.08 3.61 11.85
C LYS A 141 9.28 2.47 11.21
N TRP A 142 8.95 1.43 11.99
CA TRP A 142 8.48 0.15 11.48
C TRP A 142 7.05 -0.20 11.88
N ASP A 143 6.53 0.45 12.91
CA ASP A 143 5.17 0.28 13.40
C ASP A 143 4.54 1.65 13.59
N ILE A 144 3.59 1.98 12.71
CA ILE A 144 2.96 3.29 12.64
C ILE A 144 1.44 3.09 12.49
N PHE A 145 0.70 3.58 13.47
CA PHE A 145 -0.74 3.79 13.35
C PHE A 145 -1.00 5.18 12.77
N ILE A 146 -1.99 5.27 11.90
CA ILE A 146 -2.47 6.54 11.35
C ILE A 146 -3.92 6.70 11.76
N ARG A 147 -4.18 7.71 12.58
CA ARG A 147 -5.55 8.01 13.01
C ARG A 147 -6.26 8.84 11.94
N PRO A 148 -7.50 8.46 11.57
CA PRO A 148 -8.35 9.38 10.83
C PRO A 148 -8.65 10.56 11.76
N ASN A 149 -8.50 11.78 11.27
CA ASN A 149 -8.92 12.95 12.03
C ASN A 149 -10.38 12.77 12.46
N MET A 150 -10.60 12.61 13.76
CA MET A 150 -11.92 12.84 14.35
C MET A 150 -12.04 14.35 14.46
N ALA A 151 -12.76 14.94 13.51
CA ALA A 151 -13.29 16.29 13.69
C ALA A 151 -14.22 16.32 14.92
#